data_AF-A0A928IHJ6-F1
#
_entry.id   AF-A0A928IHJ6-F1
#
_cell.length_a   1.000
_cell.length_b   1.000
_cell.length_c   1.000
_cell.angle_alpha   90.00
_cell.angle_beta   90.00
_cell.angle_gamma   90.00
#
_symmetry.space_group_name_H-M   'P 1'
#
loop_
_entity.id
_entity.type
_entity.pdbx_description
1 polymer ?
#
loop_
_entity_poly.entity_id
_entity_poly.type
_entity_poly.pdbx_seq_one_letter_code
_entity_poly.pdbx_strand_id
1 'polypeptide(L)'
;MSQNKSYMSAVGQNIKKLRTDSKTSQAHLAQFLGIQTQTVSKWEREICAPDIEKLPEIAAFFGVSIDELFRTDSERSPDAAISQLKKLLSELNFQALCEKALEFAIAFPKNKEFTEYILIGAVQSLQCDLPVSQATLEQAVNIGKRTAAEHADAYGIIYNLCALLYLLKRNKEADFYYDMLCPATLCRQMLSHYKFTGKAREKALKENIGMYHTFIATSLSLLADEEKELSDIVNYRRQAMTHQEQAFAYTGKKRFLEINLSLLLAIRAAYAESGESEKAAEAFSQAESYAQKHGLQNHFRSLLLKHVFPEERDLCV
;
A
#
# COMPACT_ATOMS: atom_id res chain seq x y z
N MET A 1 9.04 -31.18 -15.37
CA MET A 1 9.40 -31.97 -14.17
C MET A 1 10.35 -31.24 -13.19
N SER A 2 10.78 -30.00 -13.41
CA SER A 2 11.74 -29.30 -12.52
C SER A 2 11.14 -28.45 -11.38
N GLN A 3 9.82 -28.30 -11.25
CA GLN A 3 9.22 -27.43 -10.22
C GLN A 3 9.03 -28.11 -8.84
N ASN A 4 8.92 -29.45 -8.77
CA ASN A 4 8.71 -30.15 -7.49
C ASN A 4 9.97 -30.28 -6.63
N LYS A 5 11.17 -30.13 -7.22
CA LYS A 5 12.43 -30.31 -6.50
C LYS A 5 12.80 -29.11 -5.61
N SER A 6 12.19 -27.95 -5.84
CA SER A 6 12.46 -26.71 -5.10
C SER A 6 11.70 -26.60 -3.78
N TYR A 7 10.49 -27.19 -3.67
CA TYR A 7 9.65 -27.09 -2.46
C TYR A 7 10.04 -28.10 -1.36
N MET A 8 10.61 -29.25 -1.73
CA MET A 8 11.05 -30.27 -0.75
C MET A 8 12.41 -29.96 -0.10
N SER A 9 13.25 -29.13 -0.74
CA SER A 9 14.55 -28.70 -0.18
C SER A 9 14.34 -27.69 0.97
N ALA A 10 13.37 -26.80 0.84
CA ALA A 10 13.02 -25.76 1.82
C ALA A 10 12.81 -26.21 3.28
N VAL A 11 12.11 -27.32 3.50
CA VAL A 11 11.60 -27.73 4.82
C VAL A 11 12.75 -28.12 5.77
N GLY A 12 13.74 -28.83 5.26
CA GLY A 12 14.88 -29.29 6.05
C GLY A 12 15.68 -28.13 6.65
N GLN A 13 15.94 -27.10 5.84
CA GLN A 13 16.65 -25.90 6.27
C GLN A 13 15.85 -25.13 7.32
N ASN A 14 14.52 -25.04 7.15
CA ASN A 14 13.66 -24.33 8.09
C ASN A 14 13.47 -25.09 9.42
N ILE A 15 13.43 -26.42 9.42
CA ILE A 15 13.48 -27.24 10.65
C ILE A 15 14.76 -26.96 11.44
N LYS A 16 15.91 -26.91 10.75
CA LYS A 16 17.20 -26.56 11.39
C LYS A 16 17.14 -25.20 12.06
N LYS A 17 16.54 -24.21 11.38
CA LYS A 17 16.40 -22.84 11.87
C LYS A 17 15.49 -22.76 13.10
N LEU A 18 14.28 -23.30 13.01
CA LEU A 18 13.35 -23.35 14.15
C LEU A 18 13.99 -24.03 15.37
N ARG A 19 14.78 -25.09 15.13
CA ARG A 19 15.55 -25.76 16.16
C ARG A 19 16.64 -24.87 16.78
N THR A 20 17.39 -24.12 15.98
CA THR A 20 18.41 -23.20 16.52
C THR A 20 17.80 -22.02 17.27
N ASP A 21 16.69 -21.48 16.77
CA ASP A 21 16.00 -20.32 17.37
C ASP A 21 15.35 -20.71 18.71
N SER A 22 14.81 -21.93 18.81
CA SER A 22 14.33 -22.53 20.06
C SER A 22 15.43 -23.10 20.95
N LYS A 23 16.71 -22.92 20.60
CA LYS A 23 17.89 -23.42 21.33
C LYS A 23 17.83 -24.93 21.64
N THR A 24 17.23 -25.70 20.75
CA THR A 24 17.00 -27.14 20.90
C THR A 24 18.10 -27.95 20.20
N SER A 25 18.43 -29.14 20.71
CA SER A 25 19.38 -30.05 20.05
C SER A 25 18.68 -31.01 19.07
N GLN A 26 19.41 -31.51 18.06
CA GLN A 26 18.84 -32.53 17.14
C GLN A 26 18.38 -33.77 17.90
N ALA A 27 19.07 -34.13 18.99
CA ALA A 27 18.73 -35.26 19.84
C ALA A 27 17.40 -35.04 20.59
N HIS A 28 17.15 -33.82 21.07
CA HIS A 28 15.92 -33.50 21.79
C HIS A 28 14.70 -33.50 20.86
N LEU A 29 14.83 -32.92 19.66
CA LEU A 29 13.77 -33.00 18.63
C LEU A 29 13.50 -34.46 18.23
N ALA A 30 14.55 -35.25 18.03
CA ALA A 30 14.41 -36.66 17.67
C ALA A 30 13.72 -37.48 18.78
N GLN A 31 14.05 -37.20 20.04
CA GLN A 31 13.43 -37.83 21.19
C GLN A 31 11.93 -37.51 21.27
N PHE A 32 11.54 -36.26 21.05
CA PHE A 32 10.13 -35.85 21.04
C PHE A 32 9.33 -36.55 19.93
N LEU A 33 9.92 -36.66 18.73
CA LEU A 33 9.26 -37.25 17.56
C LEU A 33 9.29 -38.79 17.53
N GLY A 34 9.98 -39.43 18.50
CA GLY A 34 10.15 -40.88 18.54
C GLY A 34 11.03 -41.43 17.40
N ILE A 35 11.99 -40.66 16.91
CA ILE A 35 12.86 -41.02 15.79
C ILE A 35 14.33 -40.99 16.17
N GLN A 36 15.19 -41.47 15.28
CA GLN A 36 16.63 -41.41 15.48
C GLN A 36 17.19 -40.01 15.18
N THR A 37 18.18 -39.55 15.96
CA THR A 37 18.86 -38.25 15.76
C THR A 37 19.44 -38.09 14.35
N GLN A 38 19.92 -39.18 13.76
CA GLN A 38 20.42 -39.18 12.38
C GLN A 38 19.35 -38.83 11.34
N THR A 39 18.08 -39.13 11.61
CA THR A 39 16.95 -38.79 10.74
C THR A 39 16.76 -37.28 10.68
N VAL A 40 16.76 -36.62 11.84
CA VAL A 40 16.74 -35.14 11.93
C VAL A 40 17.95 -34.53 11.20
N SER A 41 19.15 -35.09 11.39
CA SER A 41 20.36 -34.61 10.68
C SER A 41 20.27 -34.77 9.16
N LYS A 42 19.57 -35.80 8.65
CA LYS A 42 19.33 -35.98 7.21
C LYS A 42 18.30 -34.98 6.69
N TRP A 43 17.26 -34.68 7.46
CA TRP A 43 16.30 -33.61 7.13
C TRP A 43 17.00 -32.25 7.05
N GLU A 44 17.76 -31.89 8.07
CA GLU A 44 18.44 -30.58 8.15
C GLU A 44 19.53 -30.37 7.08
N ARG A 45 19.98 -31.45 6.43
CA ARG A 45 20.95 -31.43 5.33
C ARG A 45 20.30 -31.70 3.97
N GLU A 46 18.97 -31.70 3.90
CA GLU A 46 18.18 -31.92 2.69
C GLU A 46 18.47 -33.26 2.00
N ILE A 47 18.97 -34.26 2.74
CA ILE A 47 19.23 -35.61 2.22
C ILE A 47 17.90 -36.36 2.03
N CYS A 48 16.93 -36.12 2.91
CA CYS A 48 15.56 -36.58 2.77
C CYS A 48 14.61 -35.58 3.44
N ALA A 49 13.32 -35.66 3.12
CA ALA A 49 12.29 -34.85 3.77
C ALA A 49 11.66 -35.63 4.96
N PRO A 50 11.03 -34.93 5.92
CA PRO A 50 10.11 -35.56 6.85
C PRO A 50 8.92 -36.16 6.10
N ASP A 51 8.42 -37.29 6.58
CA ASP A 51 7.16 -37.84 6.09
C ASP A 51 6.01 -36.90 6.42
N ILE A 52 4.97 -36.89 5.57
CA ILE A 52 3.83 -35.98 5.72
C ILE A 52 3.15 -36.12 7.10
N GLU A 53 3.15 -37.33 7.65
CA GLU A 53 2.60 -37.66 8.97
C GLU A 53 3.39 -37.02 10.12
N LYS A 54 4.68 -36.71 9.91
CA LYS A 54 5.53 -36.08 10.93
C LYS A 54 5.42 -34.55 10.94
N LEU A 55 4.89 -33.93 9.90
CA LEU A 55 4.78 -32.47 9.81
C LEU A 55 3.92 -31.85 10.93
N PRO A 56 2.75 -32.40 11.30
CA PRO A 56 1.96 -31.86 12.41
C PRO A 56 2.71 -31.93 13.76
N GLU A 57 3.43 -33.02 14.01
CA GLU A 57 4.22 -33.19 15.24
C GLU A 57 5.39 -32.19 15.30
N ILE A 58 6.06 -31.96 14.17
CA ILE A 58 7.15 -30.98 14.06
C ILE A 58 6.60 -29.55 14.27
N ALA A 59 5.46 -29.22 13.67
CA ALA A 59 4.81 -27.92 13.83
C ALA A 59 4.40 -27.67 15.29
N ALA A 60 3.80 -28.68 15.93
CA ALA A 60 3.42 -28.64 17.34
C ALA A 60 4.63 -28.47 18.26
N PHE A 61 5.74 -29.16 17.99
CA PHE A 61 6.97 -29.02 18.78
C PHE A 61 7.51 -27.59 18.79
N PHE A 62 7.45 -26.89 17.66
CA PHE A 62 7.95 -25.52 17.53
C PHE A 62 6.91 -24.43 17.81
N GLY A 63 5.63 -24.80 18.00
CA GLY A 63 4.54 -23.84 18.20
C GLY A 63 4.22 -23.00 16.96
N VAL A 64 4.41 -23.57 15.76
CA VAL A 64 4.21 -22.92 14.46
C VAL A 64 3.08 -23.61 13.68
N SER A 65 2.57 -22.97 12.63
CA SER A 65 1.65 -23.64 11.70
C SER A 65 2.39 -24.60 10.77
N ILE A 66 1.67 -25.54 10.14
CA ILE A 66 2.26 -26.43 9.14
C ILE A 66 2.81 -25.62 7.95
N ASP A 67 2.08 -24.58 7.50
CA ASP A 67 2.55 -23.67 6.45
C ASP A 67 3.90 -23.01 6.80
N GLU A 68 4.11 -22.67 8.07
CA GLU A 68 5.35 -22.08 8.53
C GLU A 68 6.56 -23.01 8.45
N LEU A 69 6.36 -24.34 8.40
CA LEU A 69 7.45 -25.31 8.16
C LEU A 69 8.00 -25.22 6.73
N PHE A 70 7.21 -24.71 5.77
CA PHE A 70 7.60 -24.61 4.36
C PHE A 70 8.15 -23.23 3.96
N ARG A 71 8.07 -22.21 4.84
CA ARG A 71 8.56 -20.85 4.55
C ARG A 71 10.09 -20.77 4.66
N THR A 72 10.78 -20.52 3.55
CA THR A 72 12.26 -20.34 3.50
C THR A 72 12.70 -18.91 3.76
N ASP A 73 13.99 -18.73 4.10
CA ASP A 73 14.62 -17.42 4.25
C ASP A 73 14.59 -16.56 2.98
N SER A 74 14.42 -17.15 1.79
CA SER A 74 14.23 -16.37 0.55
C SER A 74 12.88 -15.63 0.51
N GLU A 75 11.89 -16.06 1.29
CA GLU A 75 10.61 -15.37 1.47
C GLU A 75 10.60 -14.46 2.71
N ARG A 76 11.62 -14.57 3.57
CA ARG A 76 11.83 -13.76 4.79
C ARG A 76 13.02 -12.81 4.68
N SER A 77 13.68 -12.68 3.54
CA SER A 77 14.73 -11.68 3.40
C SER A 77 14.10 -10.29 3.32
N PRO A 78 14.69 -9.26 3.94
CA PRO A 78 14.15 -7.90 3.83
C PRO A 78 13.99 -7.46 2.37
N ASP A 79 14.91 -7.84 1.49
CA ASP A 79 14.87 -7.49 0.06
C ASP A 79 13.71 -8.16 -0.68
N ALA A 80 13.40 -9.42 -0.38
CA ALA A 80 12.25 -10.12 -0.97
C ALA A 80 10.93 -9.53 -0.47
N ALA A 81 10.84 -9.25 0.83
CA ALA A 81 9.69 -8.59 1.44
C ALA A 81 9.47 -7.20 0.83
N ILE A 82 10.52 -6.39 0.71
CA ILE A 82 10.47 -5.07 0.04
C ILE A 82 10.02 -5.22 -1.41
N SER A 83 10.50 -6.22 -2.14
CA SER A 83 10.09 -6.47 -3.53
C SER A 83 8.59 -6.79 -3.64
N GLN A 84 8.05 -7.56 -2.68
CA GLN A 84 6.61 -7.83 -2.59
C GLN A 84 5.82 -6.55 -2.29
N LEU A 85 6.27 -5.71 -1.36
CA LEU A 85 5.62 -4.43 -1.04
C LEU A 85 5.66 -3.46 -2.23
N LYS A 86 6.78 -3.38 -2.95
CA LYS A 86 6.89 -2.59 -4.19
C LYS A 86 5.88 -3.04 -5.24
N LYS A 87 5.67 -4.35 -5.38
CA LYS A 87 4.66 -4.90 -6.29
C LYS A 87 3.25 -4.45 -5.88
N LEU A 88 2.88 -4.63 -4.61
CA LEU A 88 1.57 -4.19 -4.09
C LEU A 88 1.35 -2.69 -4.26
N LEU A 89 2.38 -1.88 -4.01
CA LEU A 89 2.34 -0.45 -4.23
C LEU A 89 2.15 -0.12 -5.72
N SER A 90 2.82 -0.84 -6.63
CA SER A 90 2.69 -0.63 -8.08
C SER A 90 1.31 -1.02 -8.62
N GLU A 91 0.69 -2.03 -8.00
CA GLU A 91 -0.68 -2.49 -8.25
C GLU A 91 -1.73 -1.66 -7.50
N LEU A 92 -1.29 -0.71 -6.67
CA LEU A 92 -2.11 0.21 -5.88
C LEU A 92 -3.05 -0.51 -4.89
N ASN A 93 -2.66 -1.71 -4.44
CA ASN A 93 -3.37 -2.51 -3.46
C ASN A 93 -2.98 -2.08 -2.04
N PHE A 94 -3.52 -0.94 -1.61
CA PHE A 94 -3.09 -0.26 -0.39
C PHE A 94 -3.48 -0.98 0.91
N GLN A 95 -4.62 -1.66 0.92
CA GLN A 95 -5.04 -2.46 2.08
C GLN A 95 -4.03 -3.59 2.33
N ALA A 96 -3.79 -4.42 1.31
CA ALA A 96 -2.82 -5.51 1.42
C ALA A 96 -1.39 -5.01 1.65
N LEU A 97 -1.03 -3.85 1.07
CA LEU A 97 0.24 -3.18 1.35
C LEU A 97 0.38 -2.87 2.84
N CYS A 98 -0.64 -2.26 3.46
CA CYS A 98 -0.64 -1.91 4.88
C CYS A 98 -0.50 -3.16 5.76
N GLU A 99 -1.34 -4.16 5.53
CA GLU A 99 -1.39 -5.40 6.33
C GLU A 99 -0.08 -6.19 6.23
N LYS A 100 0.46 -6.37 5.01
CA LYS A 100 1.73 -7.08 4.82
C LYS A 100 2.94 -6.29 5.31
N ALA A 101 2.96 -4.98 5.08
CA ALA A 101 4.06 -4.16 5.56
C ALA A 101 4.10 -4.16 7.10
N LEU A 102 2.94 -4.24 7.77
CA LEU A 102 2.86 -4.40 9.22
C LEU A 102 3.42 -5.76 9.68
N GLU A 103 3.06 -6.87 9.02
CA GLU A 103 3.65 -8.20 9.28
C GLU A 103 5.19 -8.13 9.21
N PHE A 104 5.72 -7.48 8.17
CA PHE A 104 7.17 -7.32 8.00
C PHE A 104 7.80 -6.32 8.99
N ALA A 105 7.12 -5.22 9.34
CA ALA A 105 7.62 -4.28 10.33
C ALA A 105 7.72 -4.92 11.72
N ILE A 106 6.82 -5.83 12.06
CA ILE A 106 6.87 -6.64 13.29
C ILE A 106 8.03 -7.63 13.22
N ALA A 107 8.21 -8.32 12.09
CA ALA A 107 9.30 -9.28 11.89
C ALA A 107 10.69 -8.61 11.84
N PHE A 108 10.78 -7.38 11.35
CA PHE A 108 12.03 -6.63 11.13
C PHE A 108 11.95 -5.22 11.75
N PRO A 109 11.87 -5.10 13.09
CA PRO A 109 11.58 -3.83 13.77
C PRO A 109 12.65 -2.75 13.59
N LYS A 110 13.87 -3.12 13.19
CA LYS A 110 14.96 -2.18 12.90
C LYS A 110 14.98 -1.67 11.46
N ASN A 111 14.17 -2.24 10.57
CA ASN A 111 14.14 -1.82 9.17
C ASN A 111 13.05 -0.78 8.95
N LYS A 112 13.47 0.49 8.88
CA LYS A 112 12.58 1.63 8.68
C LYS A 112 11.85 1.64 7.34
N GLU A 113 12.35 0.94 6.32
CA GLU A 113 11.69 0.88 5.00
C GLU A 113 10.31 0.21 5.10
N PHE A 114 10.15 -0.78 5.98
CA PHE A 114 8.82 -1.35 6.24
C PHE A 114 7.87 -0.34 6.87
N THR A 115 8.37 0.46 7.82
CA THR A 115 7.58 1.53 8.46
C THR A 115 7.05 2.54 7.43
N GLU A 116 7.87 2.89 6.44
CA GLU A 116 7.43 3.75 5.34
C GLU A 116 6.26 3.11 4.57
N TYR A 117 6.37 1.82 4.21
CA TYR A 117 5.28 1.12 3.53
C TYR A 117 4.01 0.94 4.36
N ILE A 118 4.10 0.70 5.68
CA ILE A 118 2.91 0.56 6.52
C ILE A 118 2.11 1.86 6.54
N LEU A 119 2.81 3.01 6.67
CA LEU A 119 2.18 4.32 6.78
C LEU A 119 1.59 4.76 5.43
N ILE A 120 2.31 4.53 4.32
CA ILE A 120 1.76 4.75 2.97
C ILE A 120 0.49 3.92 2.77
N GLY A 121 0.52 2.63 3.10
CA GLY A 121 -0.63 1.74 2.98
C GLY A 121 -1.82 2.20 3.83
N ALA A 122 -1.58 2.64 5.07
CA ALA A 122 -2.62 3.13 5.98
C ALA A 122 -3.27 4.43 5.47
N VAL A 123 -2.45 5.44 5.15
CA VAL A 123 -2.92 6.74 4.64
C VAL A 123 -3.74 6.55 3.36
N GLN A 124 -3.18 5.83 2.38
CA GLN A 124 -3.83 5.65 1.09
C GLN A 124 -5.10 4.80 1.19
N SER A 125 -5.14 3.82 2.12
CA SER A 125 -6.36 3.06 2.38
C SER A 125 -7.47 3.93 2.92
N LEU A 126 -7.19 4.76 3.93
CA LEU A 126 -8.19 5.67 4.51
C LEU A 126 -8.68 6.72 3.51
N GLN A 127 -7.80 7.30 2.70
CA GLN A 127 -8.17 8.26 1.66
C GLN A 127 -9.06 7.67 0.56
N CYS A 128 -9.05 6.35 0.41
CA CYS A 128 -9.82 5.62 -0.61
C CYS A 128 -10.97 4.81 -0.02
N ASP A 129 -11.34 5.06 1.25
CA ASP A 129 -12.37 4.33 1.99
C ASP A 129 -12.19 2.80 1.98
N LEU A 130 -10.93 2.33 1.95
CA LEU A 130 -10.62 0.90 2.02
C LEU A 130 -10.64 0.43 3.48
N PRO A 131 -11.17 -0.77 3.76
CA PRO A 131 -11.28 -1.26 5.13
C PRO A 131 -9.90 -1.61 5.69
N VAL A 132 -9.51 -0.94 6.78
CA VAL A 132 -8.33 -1.29 7.58
C VAL A 132 -8.75 -1.30 9.04
N SER A 133 -8.36 -2.33 9.79
CA SER A 133 -8.78 -2.46 11.18
C SER A 133 -8.19 -1.35 12.06
N GLN A 134 -8.95 -0.89 13.06
CA GLN A 134 -8.45 0.10 14.02
C GLN A 134 -7.17 -0.36 14.72
N ALA A 135 -7.05 -1.67 15.01
CA ALA A 135 -5.85 -2.25 15.60
C ALA A 135 -4.63 -2.10 14.68
N THR A 136 -4.79 -2.35 13.38
CA THR A 136 -3.74 -2.16 12.36
C THR A 136 -3.32 -0.70 12.30
N LEU A 137 -4.27 0.24 12.30
CA LEU A 137 -4.00 1.67 12.24
C LEU A 137 -3.24 2.16 13.49
N GLU A 138 -3.64 1.72 14.69
CA GLU A 138 -2.93 2.06 15.92
C GLU A 138 -1.52 1.47 15.97
N GLN A 139 -1.32 0.24 15.49
CA GLN A 139 0.02 -0.32 15.37
C GLN A 139 0.87 0.45 14.37
N ALA A 140 0.29 0.87 13.24
CA ALA A 140 0.98 1.70 12.26
C ALA A 140 1.45 3.03 12.84
N VAL A 141 0.57 3.71 13.58
CA VAL A 141 0.91 4.95 14.32
C VAL A 141 2.03 4.69 15.32
N ASN A 142 1.94 3.67 16.16
CA ASN A 142 2.93 3.39 17.20
C ASN A 142 4.32 3.08 16.63
N ILE A 143 4.38 2.27 15.56
CA ILE A 143 5.64 1.98 14.87
C ILE A 143 6.18 3.26 14.23
N GLY A 144 5.34 4.02 13.53
CA GLY A 144 5.73 5.29 12.90
C GLY A 144 6.33 6.29 13.90
N LYS A 145 5.69 6.49 15.06
CA LYS A 145 6.17 7.38 16.12
C LYS A 145 7.55 6.97 16.64
N ARG A 146 7.75 5.68 16.92
CA ARG A 146 9.03 5.14 17.37
C ARG A 146 10.12 5.37 16.33
N THR A 147 9.85 5.06 15.07
CA THR A 147 10.82 5.25 13.99
C THR A 147 11.14 6.73 13.74
N ALA A 148 10.15 7.62 13.86
CA ALA A 148 10.37 9.07 13.77
C ALA A 148 11.25 9.59 14.92
N ALA A 149 11.09 9.06 16.14
CA ALA A 149 11.93 9.41 17.27
C ALA A 149 13.38 8.92 17.12
N GLU A 150 13.59 7.74 16.51
CA GLU A 150 14.91 7.15 16.28
C GLU A 150 15.65 7.77 15.07
N HIS A 151 14.91 8.32 14.11
CA HIS A 151 15.44 8.84 12.85
C HIS A 151 14.85 10.20 12.50
N ALA A 152 15.44 11.27 13.05
CA ALA A 152 15.04 12.65 12.79
C ALA A 152 15.13 13.06 11.30
N ASP A 153 15.89 12.33 10.48
CA ASP A 153 16.04 12.55 9.04
C ASP A 153 15.03 11.76 8.18
N ALA A 154 14.15 10.95 8.80
CA ALA A 154 13.17 10.13 8.11
C ALA A 154 11.92 10.93 7.70
N TYR A 155 12.10 12.02 6.95
CA TYR A 155 11.03 12.95 6.57
C TYR A 155 9.83 12.27 5.89
N GLY A 156 10.05 11.23 5.07
CA GLY A 156 8.95 10.48 4.46
C GLY A 156 8.08 9.73 5.48
N ILE A 157 8.68 9.23 6.56
CA ILE A 157 7.97 8.59 7.67
C ILE A 157 7.22 9.65 8.49
N ILE A 158 7.89 10.75 8.84
CA ILE A 158 7.28 11.87 9.57
C ILE A 158 6.08 12.42 8.82
N TYR A 159 6.19 12.59 7.49
CA TYR A 159 5.11 13.07 6.63
C TYR A 159 3.91 12.12 6.65
N ASN A 160 4.12 10.83 6.37
CA ASN A 160 3.02 9.88 6.30
C ASN A 160 2.39 9.63 7.68
N LEU A 161 3.18 9.71 8.76
CA LEU A 161 2.67 9.66 10.14
C LEU A 161 1.79 10.88 10.44
N CYS A 162 2.25 12.09 10.09
CA CYS A 162 1.48 13.31 10.23
C CYS A 162 0.14 13.23 9.48
N ALA A 163 0.17 12.79 8.22
CA ALA A 163 -1.03 12.61 7.41
C ALA A 163 -2.00 11.59 8.03
N LEU A 164 -1.49 10.44 8.49
CA LEU A 164 -2.31 9.42 9.14
C LEU A 164 -2.99 9.95 10.40
N LEU A 165 -2.28 10.72 11.23
CA LEU A 165 -2.83 11.30 12.45
C LEU A 165 -3.97 12.29 12.17
N TYR A 166 -3.86 13.12 11.12
CA TYR A 166 -4.98 14.00 10.70
C TYR A 166 -6.19 13.20 10.19
N LEU A 167 -5.97 12.15 9.41
CA LEU A 167 -7.05 11.26 8.94
C LEU A 167 -7.78 10.59 10.11
N LEU A 168 -7.04 10.23 11.16
CA LEU A 168 -7.57 9.70 12.41
C LEU A 168 -8.13 10.77 13.37
N LYS A 169 -8.17 12.05 12.96
CA LYS A 169 -8.64 13.20 13.76
C LYS A 169 -7.84 13.43 15.06
N ARG A 170 -6.56 13.04 15.07
CA ARG A 170 -5.61 13.22 16.19
C ARG A 170 -4.76 14.48 15.99
N ASN A 171 -5.42 15.62 15.76
CA ASN A 171 -4.78 16.84 15.24
C ASN A 171 -3.62 17.34 16.11
N LYS A 172 -3.76 17.36 17.44
CA LYS A 172 -2.69 17.80 18.36
C LYS A 172 -1.39 17.00 18.19
N GLU A 173 -1.50 15.72 17.88
CA GLU A 173 -0.33 14.88 17.65
C GLU A 173 0.23 15.09 16.24
N ALA A 174 -0.65 15.30 15.26
CA ALA A 174 -0.25 15.61 13.89
C ALA A 174 0.54 16.93 13.82
N ASP A 175 0.09 17.98 14.51
CA ASP A 175 0.74 19.30 14.54
C ASP A 175 2.20 19.22 15.00
N PHE A 176 2.51 18.38 15.99
CA PHE A 176 3.89 18.14 16.44
C PHE A 176 4.79 17.59 15.33
N TYR A 177 4.29 16.64 14.53
CA TYR A 177 5.05 16.06 13.42
C TYR A 177 5.07 17.00 12.21
N TYR A 178 4.05 17.82 12.02
CA TYR A 178 4.00 18.85 11.00
C TYR A 178 5.15 19.85 11.17
N ASP A 179 5.37 20.34 12.40
CA ASP A 179 6.45 21.27 12.71
C ASP A 179 7.86 20.68 12.50
N MET A 180 7.99 19.34 12.46
CA MET A 180 9.24 18.63 12.16
C MET A 180 9.50 18.46 10.66
N LEU A 181 8.51 18.71 9.80
CA LEU A 181 8.69 18.57 8.36
C LEU A 181 9.54 19.71 7.81
N CYS A 182 10.56 19.35 7.04
CA CYS A 182 11.29 20.34 6.26
C CYS A 182 10.33 20.99 5.24
N PRO A 183 10.29 22.33 5.13
CA PRO A 183 9.43 23.05 4.19
C PRO A 183 9.59 22.61 2.72
N ALA A 184 10.71 21.98 2.37
CA ALA A 184 11.03 21.49 1.03
C ALA A 184 11.26 19.97 1.05
N THR A 185 10.21 19.19 1.32
CA THR A 185 10.27 17.73 1.15
C THR A 185 10.42 17.42 -0.33
N LEU A 186 11.66 17.28 -0.83
CA LEU A 186 11.95 16.73 -2.17
C LEU A 186 13.43 16.38 -2.45
N CYS A 187 14.34 16.35 -1.47
CA CYS A 187 15.77 16.17 -1.76
C CYS A 187 16.10 14.85 -2.48
N ARG A 188 15.52 13.70 -2.11
CA ARG A 188 15.87 12.40 -2.74
C ARG A 188 15.37 12.28 -4.18
N GLN A 189 14.14 12.69 -4.44
CA GLN A 189 13.52 12.64 -5.76
C GLN A 189 14.14 13.69 -6.68
N MET A 190 14.46 14.89 -6.17
CA MET A 190 15.28 15.87 -6.89
C MET A 190 16.72 15.41 -7.12
N LEU A 191 17.23 14.41 -6.40
CA LEU A 191 18.57 13.85 -6.63
C LEU A 191 18.54 12.58 -7.49
N SER A 192 17.36 12.01 -7.77
CA SER A 192 17.24 10.74 -8.50
C SER A 192 17.76 10.84 -9.93
N HIS A 193 17.61 11.99 -10.58
CA HIS A 193 18.14 12.21 -11.93
C HIS A 193 19.66 12.32 -11.96
N TYR A 194 20.28 12.77 -10.88
CA TYR A 194 21.74 12.74 -10.75
C TYR A 194 22.27 11.33 -10.46
N LYS A 195 21.53 10.52 -9.68
CA LYS A 195 21.93 9.16 -9.30
C LYS A 195 21.84 8.14 -10.44
N PHE A 196 20.77 8.18 -11.23
CA PHE A 196 20.51 7.18 -12.27
C PHE A 196 20.93 7.66 -13.65
N THR A 197 21.12 6.75 -14.61
CA THR A 197 21.39 7.05 -16.03
C THR A 197 20.50 6.20 -16.95
N GLY A 198 20.38 6.58 -18.22
CA GLY A 198 19.62 5.84 -19.23
C GLY A 198 18.15 5.59 -18.86
N LYS A 199 17.65 4.37 -19.14
CA LYS A 199 16.25 3.98 -18.85
C LYS A 199 15.87 4.07 -17.37
N ALA A 200 16.82 3.86 -16.46
CA ALA A 200 16.56 3.99 -15.03
C ALA A 200 16.31 5.45 -14.61
N ARG A 201 17.04 6.40 -15.22
CA ARG A 201 16.79 7.83 -15.05
C ARG A 201 15.45 8.24 -15.62
N GLU A 202 15.13 7.79 -16.83
CA GLU A 202 13.85 8.08 -17.48
C GLU A 202 12.67 7.61 -16.63
N LYS A 203 12.74 6.38 -16.09
CA LYS A 203 11.73 5.84 -15.18
C LYS A 203 11.58 6.70 -13.92
N ALA A 204 12.68 7.03 -13.25
CA ALA A 204 12.66 7.84 -12.04
C ALA A 204 12.10 9.26 -12.31
N LEU A 205 12.42 9.86 -13.45
CA LEU A 205 11.88 11.17 -13.84
C LEU A 205 10.37 11.11 -14.10
N LYS A 206 9.88 10.10 -14.82
CA LYS A 206 8.44 9.90 -15.05
C LYS A 206 7.68 9.69 -13.74
N GLU A 207 8.24 8.92 -12.81
CA GLU A 207 7.67 8.72 -11.48
C GLU A 207 7.62 10.02 -10.67
N ASN A 208 8.69 10.81 -10.69
CA ASN A 208 8.73 12.13 -10.04
C ASN A 208 7.66 13.06 -10.62
N ILE A 209 7.58 13.19 -11.95
CA ILE A 209 6.59 14.06 -12.62
C ILE A 209 5.17 13.66 -12.23
N GLY A 210 4.85 12.36 -12.30
CA GLY A 210 3.53 11.88 -11.85
C GLY A 210 3.20 12.27 -10.41
N MET A 211 4.19 12.23 -9.51
CA MET A 211 4.03 12.64 -8.12
C MET A 211 3.74 14.14 -7.97
N TYR A 212 4.48 15.00 -8.69
CA TYR A 212 4.24 16.44 -8.67
C TYR A 212 2.84 16.81 -9.17
N HIS A 213 2.39 16.20 -10.28
CA HIS A 213 1.04 16.42 -10.77
C HIS A 213 -0.01 15.94 -9.77
N THR A 214 0.22 14.80 -9.11
CA THR A 214 -0.69 14.30 -8.06
C THR A 214 -0.77 15.28 -6.88
N PHE A 215 0.36 15.83 -6.45
CA PHE A 215 0.40 16.84 -5.38
C PHE A 215 -0.40 18.09 -5.76
N ILE A 216 -0.14 18.66 -6.94
CA ILE A 216 -0.87 19.84 -7.42
C ILE A 216 -2.37 19.56 -7.53
N ALA A 217 -2.75 18.42 -8.11
CA ALA A 217 -4.14 18.05 -8.27
C ALA A 217 -4.87 17.90 -6.92
N THR A 218 -4.19 17.32 -5.92
CA THR A 218 -4.74 17.17 -4.57
C THR A 218 -4.95 18.54 -3.92
N SER A 219 -3.96 19.43 -4.00
CA SER A 219 -4.07 20.78 -3.45
C SER A 219 -5.21 21.58 -4.10
N LEU A 220 -5.36 21.47 -5.42
CA LEU A 220 -6.47 22.11 -6.15
C LEU A 220 -7.83 21.55 -5.73
N SER A 221 -7.94 20.23 -5.53
CA SER A 221 -9.19 19.62 -5.05
C SER A 221 -9.55 20.09 -3.65
N LEU A 222 -8.58 20.18 -2.74
CA LEU A 222 -8.80 20.66 -1.38
C LEU A 222 -9.17 22.15 -1.37
N LEU A 223 -8.53 22.98 -2.21
CA LEU A 223 -8.93 24.37 -2.38
C LEU A 223 -10.39 24.47 -2.84
N ALA A 224 -10.81 23.64 -3.80
CA ALA A 224 -12.20 23.63 -4.28
C ALA A 224 -13.22 23.33 -3.16
N ASP A 225 -12.83 22.59 -2.12
CA ASP A 225 -13.73 22.24 -1.02
C ASP A 225 -13.82 23.37 0.04
N GLU A 226 -12.87 24.32 0.04
CA GLU A 226 -12.88 25.50 0.91
C GLU A 226 -13.56 26.73 0.25
N GLU A 227 -13.77 26.70 -1.07
CA GLU A 227 -14.34 27.81 -1.83
C GLU A 227 -15.87 27.92 -1.72
N LYS A 228 -16.38 29.15 -1.89
CA LYS A 228 -17.83 29.43 -1.90
C LYS A 228 -18.39 29.72 -3.28
N GLU A 229 -17.58 30.26 -4.18
CA GLU A 229 -18.02 30.63 -5.53
C GLU A 229 -17.99 29.40 -6.44
N LEU A 230 -19.14 29.06 -7.02
CA LEU A 230 -19.29 27.87 -7.86
C LEU A 230 -18.30 27.85 -9.04
N SER A 231 -18.01 29.02 -9.62
CA SER A 231 -17.04 29.13 -10.72
C SER A 231 -15.64 28.66 -10.32
N ASP A 232 -15.22 28.97 -9.11
CA ASP A 232 -13.88 28.64 -8.60
C ASP A 232 -13.80 27.16 -8.23
N ILE A 233 -14.84 26.62 -7.57
CA ILE A 233 -14.97 25.18 -7.28
C ILE A 233 -14.79 24.36 -8.57
N VAL A 234 -15.55 24.72 -9.63
CA VAL A 234 -15.48 24.01 -10.91
C VAL A 234 -14.12 24.20 -11.58
N ASN A 235 -13.56 25.41 -11.56
CA ASN A 235 -12.27 25.71 -12.15
C ASN A 235 -11.14 24.89 -11.52
N TYR A 236 -11.07 24.87 -10.18
CA TYR A 236 -10.05 24.11 -9.46
C TYR A 236 -10.18 22.61 -9.69
N ARG A 237 -11.39 22.05 -9.69
CA ARG A 237 -11.62 20.63 -10.01
C ARG A 237 -11.20 20.29 -11.45
N ARG A 238 -11.47 21.15 -12.43
CA ARG A 238 -11.00 20.96 -13.83
C ARG A 238 -9.47 21.03 -13.97
N GLN A 239 -8.84 21.97 -13.27
CA GLN A 239 -7.37 22.05 -13.24
C GLN A 239 -6.77 20.80 -12.59
N ALA A 240 -7.34 20.34 -11.46
CA ALA A 240 -6.95 19.09 -10.83
C ALA A 240 -7.03 17.92 -11.81
N MET A 241 -8.13 17.81 -12.57
CA MET A 241 -8.28 16.79 -13.60
C MET A 241 -7.19 16.83 -14.67
N THR A 242 -6.83 18.04 -15.13
CA THR A 242 -5.76 18.22 -16.14
C THR A 242 -4.43 17.71 -15.62
N HIS A 243 -4.08 18.00 -14.36
CA HIS A 243 -2.88 17.46 -13.74
C HIS A 243 -2.92 15.93 -13.64
N GLN A 244 -4.07 15.33 -13.32
CA GLN A 244 -4.20 13.86 -13.31
C GLN A 244 -4.04 13.24 -14.71
N GLU A 245 -4.54 13.87 -15.77
CA GLU A 245 -4.33 13.39 -17.15
C GLU A 245 -2.85 13.45 -17.55
N GLN A 246 -2.16 14.51 -17.17
CA GLN A 246 -0.71 14.62 -17.36
C GLN A 246 0.01 13.52 -16.56
N ALA A 247 -0.35 13.30 -15.29
CA ALA A 247 0.22 12.21 -14.49
C ALA A 247 0.00 10.83 -15.15
N PHE A 248 -1.18 10.58 -15.72
CA PHE A 248 -1.45 9.38 -16.51
C PHE A 248 -0.55 9.28 -17.74
N ALA A 249 -0.38 10.36 -18.51
CA ALA A 249 0.46 10.36 -19.71
C ALA A 249 1.92 9.97 -19.41
N TYR A 250 2.47 10.38 -18.26
CA TYR A 250 3.85 10.04 -17.88
C TYR A 250 3.99 8.64 -17.27
N THR A 251 3.00 8.19 -16.50
CA THR A 251 3.12 6.97 -15.67
C THR A 251 2.40 5.76 -16.24
N GLY A 252 1.41 5.95 -17.13
CA GLY A 252 0.51 4.91 -17.64
C GLY A 252 -0.48 4.35 -16.60
N LYS A 253 -0.55 4.92 -15.39
CA LYS A 253 -1.38 4.38 -14.30
C LYS A 253 -2.84 4.79 -14.45
N LYS A 254 -3.70 3.83 -14.82
CA LYS A 254 -5.14 4.05 -15.09
C LYS A 254 -5.91 4.71 -13.94
N ARG A 255 -5.47 4.54 -12.69
CA ARG A 255 -6.10 5.15 -11.50
C ARG A 255 -6.23 6.67 -11.56
N PHE A 256 -5.34 7.36 -12.25
CA PHE A 256 -5.46 8.82 -12.43
C PHE A 256 -6.70 9.20 -13.25
N LEU A 257 -7.10 8.35 -14.21
CA LEU A 257 -8.34 8.53 -14.99
C LEU A 257 -9.59 8.19 -14.14
N GLU A 258 -9.48 7.22 -13.23
CA GLU A 258 -10.55 6.88 -12.29
C GLU A 258 -10.85 8.03 -11.32
N ILE A 259 -9.81 8.71 -10.81
CA ILE A 259 -9.96 9.91 -9.98
C ILE A 259 -10.66 11.03 -10.76
N ASN A 260 -10.33 11.23 -12.03
CA ASN A 260 -11.00 12.24 -12.86
C ASN A 260 -12.50 12.01 -13.02
N LEU A 261 -12.92 10.75 -13.07
CA LEU A 261 -14.33 10.42 -13.13
C LEU A 261 -15.06 10.86 -11.85
N SER A 262 -14.41 10.70 -10.69
CA SER A 262 -14.94 11.18 -9.41
C SER A 262 -15.01 12.71 -9.38
N LEU A 263 -14.00 13.41 -9.90
CA LEU A 263 -14.00 14.87 -9.99
C LEU A 263 -15.10 15.41 -10.92
N LEU A 264 -15.37 14.74 -12.05
CA LEU A 264 -16.49 15.08 -12.95
C LEU A 264 -17.84 14.95 -12.24
N LEU A 265 -18.03 13.88 -11.48
CA LEU A 265 -19.24 13.69 -10.67
C LEU A 265 -19.34 14.72 -9.54
N ALA A 266 -18.22 15.15 -8.97
CA ALA A 266 -18.19 16.21 -7.97
C ALA A 266 -18.56 17.58 -8.58
N ILE A 267 -18.08 17.89 -9.79
CA ILE A 267 -18.49 19.09 -10.54
C ILE A 267 -20.00 19.08 -10.79
N ARG A 268 -20.53 17.94 -11.24
CA ARG A 268 -21.98 17.74 -11.41
C ARG A 268 -22.74 18.03 -10.11
N ALA A 269 -22.30 17.45 -8.99
CA ALA A 269 -22.93 17.66 -7.70
C ALA A 269 -22.96 19.14 -7.31
N ALA A 270 -21.85 19.85 -7.50
CA ALA A 270 -21.78 21.29 -7.22
C ALA A 270 -22.77 22.12 -8.07
N TYR A 271 -22.95 21.78 -9.35
CA TYR A 271 -23.98 22.41 -10.19
C TYR A 271 -25.40 22.11 -9.69
N ALA A 272 -25.68 20.85 -9.33
CA ALA A 272 -26.99 20.45 -8.82
C ALA A 272 -27.35 21.17 -7.51
N GLU A 273 -26.42 21.23 -6.56
CA GLU A 273 -26.58 21.93 -5.27
C GLU A 273 -26.81 23.43 -5.45
N SER A 274 -26.27 24.02 -6.51
CA SER A 274 -26.46 25.43 -6.85
C SER A 274 -27.72 25.71 -7.68
N GLY A 275 -28.53 24.70 -7.98
CA GLY A 275 -29.76 24.81 -8.78
C GLY A 275 -29.55 24.86 -10.30
N GLU A 276 -28.32 24.69 -10.79
CA GLU A 276 -27.93 24.76 -12.20
C GLU A 276 -28.15 23.41 -12.90
N SER A 277 -29.42 23.00 -13.00
CA SER A 277 -29.83 21.65 -13.42
C SER A 277 -29.34 21.26 -14.82
N GLU A 278 -29.33 22.20 -15.78
CA GLU A 278 -28.85 21.95 -17.14
C GLU A 278 -27.35 21.64 -17.16
N LYS A 279 -26.54 22.44 -16.43
CA LYS A 279 -25.09 22.22 -16.30
C LYS A 279 -24.77 20.92 -15.56
N ALA A 280 -25.59 20.54 -14.58
CA ALA A 280 -25.44 19.26 -13.91
C ALA A 280 -25.67 18.08 -14.86
N ALA A 281 -26.69 18.15 -15.73
CA ALA A 281 -26.95 17.14 -16.75
C ALA A 281 -25.84 17.06 -17.81
N GLU A 282 -25.29 18.21 -18.22
CA GLU A 282 -24.12 18.27 -19.11
C GLU A 282 -22.89 17.62 -18.47
N ALA A 283 -22.58 17.96 -17.21
CA ALA A 283 -21.45 17.40 -16.48
C ALA A 283 -21.59 15.87 -16.29
N PHE A 284 -22.82 15.38 -16.09
CA PHE A 284 -23.10 13.94 -16.08
C PHE A 284 -22.78 13.27 -17.42
N SER A 285 -23.27 13.85 -18.52
CA SER A 285 -23.03 13.34 -19.88
C SER A 285 -21.53 13.33 -20.22
N GLN A 286 -20.79 14.35 -19.74
CA GLN A 286 -19.33 14.39 -19.84
C GLN A 286 -18.68 13.25 -19.06
N ALA A 287 -19.12 12.98 -17.83
CA ALA A 287 -18.62 11.87 -17.01
C ALA A 287 -18.86 10.51 -17.70
N GLU A 288 -20.05 10.31 -18.26
CA GLU A 288 -20.39 9.07 -18.99
C GLU A 288 -19.51 8.90 -20.23
N SER A 289 -19.40 9.94 -21.07
CA SER A 289 -18.55 9.92 -22.27
C SER A 289 -17.08 9.67 -21.92
N TYR A 290 -16.59 10.30 -20.84
CA TYR A 290 -15.24 10.06 -20.31
C TYR A 290 -15.05 8.60 -19.91
N ALA A 291 -16.01 8.03 -19.19
CA ALA A 291 -15.96 6.64 -18.78
C ALA A 291 -15.95 5.68 -19.98
N GLN A 292 -16.72 5.96 -21.02
CA GLN A 292 -16.71 5.18 -22.26
C GLN A 292 -15.35 5.26 -22.97
N LYS A 293 -14.84 6.48 -23.17
CA LYS A 293 -13.56 6.76 -23.84
C LYS A 293 -12.38 6.02 -23.19
N HIS A 294 -12.38 5.93 -21.86
CA HIS A 294 -11.27 5.35 -21.09
C HIS A 294 -11.53 3.91 -20.60
N GLY A 295 -12.65 3.29 -21.00
CA GLY A 295 -13.00 1.93 -20.59
C GLY A 295 -13.18 1.79 -19.07
N LEU A 296 -13.91 2.73 -18.45
CA LEU A 296 -14.17 2.85 -17.01
C LEU A 296 -15.65 2.67 -16.67
N GLN A 297 -16.46 2.07 -17.56
CA GLN A 297 -17.92 1.97 -17.40
C GLN A 297 -18.34 1.28 -16.09
N ASN A 298 -17.64 0.22 -15.69
CA ASN A 298 -17.91 -0.47 -14.43
C ASN A 298 -17.60 0.41 -13.21
N HIS A 299 -16.51 1.19 -13.28
CA HIS A 299 -16.15 2.12 -12.22
C HIS A 299 -17.16 3.28 -12.13
N PHE A 300 -17.58 3.82 -13.28
CA PHE A 300 -18.64 4.82 -13.37
C PHE A 300 -19.92 4.36 -12.68
N ARG A 301 -20.42 3.17 -13.02
CA ARG A 301 -21.61 2.57 -12.39
C ARG A 301 -21.43 2.42 -10.87
N SER A 302 -20.25 1.98 -10.43
CA SER A 302 -19.95 1.86 -9.00
C SER A 302 -19.96 3.21 -8.27
N LEU A 303 -19.51 4.29 -8.91
CA LEU A 303 -19.52 5.64 -8.32
C LEU A 303 -20.94 6.20 -8.28
N LEU A 304 -21.74 5.97 -9.31
CA LEU A 304 -23.15 6.37 -9.32
C LEU A 304 -23.90 5.77 -8.14
N LEU A 305 -23.73 4.47 -7.87
CA LEU A 305 -24.35 3.80 -6.72
C LEU A 305 -23.97 4.42 -5.35
N LYS A 306 -22.82 5.10 -5.25
CA LYS A 306 -22.36 5.79 -4.04
C LYS A 306 -22.88 7.24 -3.93
N HIS A 307 -23.20 7.88 -5.06
CA HIS A 307 -23.54 9.31 -5.15
C HIS A 307 -24.98 9.57 -5.63
N VAL A 308 -25.89 8.60 -5.53
CA VAL A 308 -27.29 8.79 -5.96
C VAL A 308 -27.99 9.81 -5.06
N PHE A 309 -28.27 11.00 -5.59
CA PHE A 309 -29.37 11.83 -5.10
C PHE A 309 -30.68 11.03 -5.29
N PRO A 310 -31.60 11.00 -4.30
CA PRO A 310 -32.77 10.12 -4.31
C PRO A 310 -33.63 10.16 -5.58
N GLU A 311 -33.60 11.28 -6.31
CA GLU A 311 -34.42 11.57 -7.49
C GLU A 311 -33.95 10.85 -8.76
N GLU A 312 -32.76 10.24 -8.77
CA GLU A 312 -32.10 9.75 -10.00
C GLU A 312 -31.91 8.23 -10.03
N ARG A 313 -32.52 7.51 -9.09
CA ARG A 313 -32.46 6.04 -9.01
C ARG A 313 -32.98 5.35 -10.28
N ASP A 314 -33.90 5.98 -10.99
CA ASP A 314 -34.53 5.40 -12.19
C ASP A 314 -33.65 5.45 -13.45
N LEU A 315 -32.56 6.23 -13.43
CA LEU A 315 -31.56 6.28 -14.53
C LEU A 315 -30.48 5.18 -14.40
N CYS A 316 -30.47 4.43 -13.30
CA CYS A 316 -29.48 3.37 -13.02
C CYS A 316 -29.94 1.96 -13.45
N VAL A 317 -31.06 1.83 -14.18
CA VAL A 317 -31.61 0.55 -14.67
C VAL A 317 -31.21 0.27 -16.11
#